data_AF-A0A2M7D7V0-F1
#
_entry.id   AF-A0A2M7D7V0-F1
#
_cell.length_a   1.000
_cell.length_b   1.000
_cell.length_c   1.000
_cell.angle_alpha   90.00
_cell.angle_beta   90.00
_cell.angle_gamma   90.00
#
_symmetry.space_group_name_H-M   'P 1'
#
loop_
_entity.id
_entity.type
_entity.pdbx_description
1 polymer ?
#
loop_
_entity_poly.entity_id
_entity_poly.type
_entity_poly.pdbx_seq_one_letter_code
_entity_poly.pdbx_strand_id
1 'polypeptide(L)'
;MKKILTSIFLISFLLLPAASLALELNYPTFGGYTLTLDMDLNKLIAWFYYFIVGVAGLSAFVILVWGGFQYLSSAGNPTAIGDAKDKIKSALLGLLIILTSWLILQVINPDLTTLNLPQLH
;
A
#
# COMPACT_ATOMS: atom_id res chain seq x y z
N MET A 1 27.49 6.95 -18.38
CA MET A 1 26.37 6.09 -18.81
C MET A 1 25.22 6.04 -17.80
N LYS A 2 25.48 5.88 -16.48
CA LYS A 2 24.44 5.81 -15.43
C LYS A 2 23.44 7.00 -15.38
N LYS A 3 23.92 8.23 -15.62
CA LYS A 3 23.10 9.47 -15.58
C LYS A 3 22.12 9.61 -16.76
N ILE A 4 22.44 8.98 -17.90
CA ILE A 4 21.60 8.99 -19.11
C ILE A 4 20.44 8.00 -18.94
N LEU A 5 20.72 6.82 -18.36
CA LEU A 5 19.70 5.83 -18.06
C LEU A 5 18.67 6.32 -17.04
N THR A 6 19.11 7.04 -16.00
CA THR A 6 18.21 7.64 -15.01
C THR A 6 17.35 8.76 -15.59
N SER A 7 17.87 9.52 -16.55
CA SER A 7 17.11 10.60 -17.19
C SER A 7 16.04 10.05 -18.14
N ILE A 8 16.33 8.96 -18.88
CA ILE A 8 15.35 8.27 -19.73
C ILE A 8 14.24 7.63 -18.87
N PHE A 9 14.58 7.04 -17.74
CA PHE A 9 13.58 6.49 -16.80
C PHE A 9 12.70 7.59 -16.21
N LEU A 10 13.27 8.75 -15.85
CA LEU A 10 12.51 9.89 -15.33
C LEU A 10 11.59 10.51 -16.40
N ILE A 11 12.06 10.61 -17.65
CA ILE A 11 11.27 11.11 -18.78
C ILE A 11 10.14 10.14 -19.13
N SER A 12 10.40 8.82 -19.10
CA SER A 12 9.36 7.80 -19.30
C SER A 12 8.32 7.81 -18.16
N PHE A 13 8.75 7.99 -16.91
CA PHE A 13 7.86 8.15 -15.75
C PHE A 13 7.02 9.44 -15.82
N LEU A 14 7.57 10.50 -16.44
CA LEU A 14 6.90 11.79 -16.62
C LEU A 14 5.96 11.83 -17.84
N LEU A 15 6.14 10.94 -18.82
CA LEU A 15 5.31 10.85 -20.04
C LEU A 15 4.18 9.81 -19.94
N LEU A 16 4.25 8.87 -18.99
CA LEU A 16 3.18 7.91 -18.70
C LEU A 16 1.85 8.54 -18.22
N PRO A 17 1.79 9.72 -17.55
CA PRO A 17 0.53 10.33 -17.14
C PRO A 17 -0.02 11.36 -18.15
N ALA A 18 0.66 11.62 -19.27
CA ALA A 18 0.17 12.59 -20.27
C ALA A 18 -0.95 12.03 -21.17
N ALA A 19 -1.14 10.71 -21.19
CA ALA A 19 -2.19 10.07 -22.00
C ALA A 19 -3.55 9.96 -21.28
N SER A 20 -3.68 10.43 -20.02
CA SER A 20 -4.92 10.33 -19.23
C SER A 20 -5.58 11.70 -18.93
N LEU A 21 -5.56 12.64 -19.89
CA LEU A 21 -6.24 13.93 -19.79
C LEU A 21 -7.75 13.87 -20.08
N ALA A 22 -8.32 12.68 -20.26
CA ALA A 22 -9.76 12.49 -20.07
C ALA A 22 -9.99 12.31 -18.56
N LEU A 23 -10.95 13.05 -18.00
CA LEU A 23 -11.44 12.83 -16.63
C LEU A 23 -12.23 11.50 -16.62
N GLU A 24 -11.53 10.39 -16.88
CA GLU A 24 -12.07 9.05 -16.70
C GLU A 24 -12.16 8.85 -15.20
N LEU A 25 -13.36 9.07 -14.66
CA LEU A 25 -13.76 8.70 -13.32
C LEU A 25 -13.85 7.16 -13.19
N ASN A 26 -12.93 6.43 -13.84
CA ASN A 26 -12.74 5.00 -13.67
C ASN A 26 -11.53 4.83 -12.74
N TYR A 27 -11.79 4.99 -11.45
CA TYR A 27 -10.78 4.77 -10.45
C TYR A 27 -10.61 3.27 -10.20
N PRO A 28 -9.38 2.80 -9.96
CA PRO A 28 -9.13 1.40 -9.63
C PRO A 28 -9.94 0.98 -8.40
N THR A 29 -10.49 -0.23 -8.48
CA THR A 29 -11.27 -0.81 -7.40
C THR A 29 -10.35 -1.29 -6.29
N PHE A 30 -10.56 -0.80 -5.06
CA PHE A 30 -9.88 -1.29 -3.87
C PHE A 30 -10.91 -1.93 -2.94
N GLY A 31 -10.64 -3.14 -2.48
CA GLY A 31 -11.53 -3.89 -1.59
C GLY A 31 -12.93 -4.18 -2.15
N GLY A 32 -13.12 -4.14 -3.48
CA GLY A 32 -14.41 -4.38 -4.13
C GLY A 32 -15.30 -3.15 -4.31
N TYR A 33 -14.84 -1.95 -3.93
CA TYR A 33 -15.58 -0.70 -4.14
C TYR A 33 -15.05 0.07 -5.35
N THR A 34 -15.96 0.64 -6.15
CA THR A 34 -15.67 1.60 -7.23
C THR A 34 -15.98 3.01 -6.74
N LEU A 35 -15.10 3.99 -6.97
CA LEU A 35 -15.43 5.40 -6.73
C LEU A 35 -16.41 5.89 -7.82
N THR A 36 -17.62 6.25 -7.42
CA THR A 36 -18.66 6.81 -8.30
C THR A 36 -19.15 8.14 -7.72
N LEU A 37 -19.59 9.07 -8.56
CA LEU A 37 -20.02 10.41 -8.11
C LEU A 37 -21.22 10.39 -7.13
N ASP A 38 -22.06 9.36 -7.18
CA ASP A 38 -23.21 9.15 -6.28
C ASP A 38 -22.92 8.19 -5.10
N MET A 39 -21.66 8.04 -4.69
CA MET A 39 -21.34 7.09 -3.61
C MET A 39 -21.63 7.64 -2.21
N ASP A 40 -22.21 6.79 -1.38
CA ASP A 40 -22.41 7.05 0.05
C ASP A 40 -21.07 7.24 0.78
N LEU A 41 -21.05 8.10 1.81
CA LEU A 41 -19.86 8.40 2.61
C LEU A 41 -19.21 7.13 3.15
N ASN A 42 -20.02 6.13 3.51
CA ASN A 42 -19.53 4.87 4.05
C ASN A 42 -18.70 4.09 3.00
N LYS A 43 -19.12 4.09 1.74
CA LYS A 43 -18.39 3.43 0.64
C LYS A 43 -17.08 4.15 0.32
N LEU A 44 -17.07 5.48 0.44
CA LEU A 44 -15.86 6.29 0.21
C LEU A 44 -14.80 5.99 1.25
N ILE A 45 -15.20 5.93 2.53
CA ILE A 45 -14.30 5.57 3.64
C ILE A 45 -13.77 4.15 3.46
N ALA A 46 -14.62 3.19 3.07
CA ALA A 46 -14.19 1.82 2.82
C ALA A 46 -13.15 1.73 1.69
N TRP A 47 -13.40 2.37 0.56
CA TRP A 47 -12.44 2.42 -0.56
C TRP A 47 -11.09 2.98 -0.13
N PHE A 48 -11.10 4.10 0.61
CA PHE A 48 -9.89 4.76 1.09
C PHE A 48 -9.11 3.90 2.09
N TYR A 49 -9.81 3.18 2.97
CA TYR A 49 -9.20 2.22 3.89
C TYR A 49 -8.44 1.13 3.13
N TYR A 50 -9.08 0.47 2.15
CA TYR A 50 -8.43 -0.59 1.37
C TYR A 50 -7.26 -0.07 0.53
N PHE A 51 -7.35 1.15 0.03
CA PHE A 51 -6.25 1.82 -0.66
C PHE A 51 -5.02 1.99 0.25
N ILE A 52 -5.21 2.55 1.46
CA ILE A 52 -4.13 2.73 2.43
C ILE A 52 -3.53 1.38 2.84
N VAL A 53 -4.36 0.37 3.09
CA VAL A 53 -3.89 -0.98 3.46
C VAL A 53 -3.00 -1.57 2.35
N GLY A 54 -3.38 -1.42 1.08
CA GLY A 54 -2.56 -1.86 -0.05
C GLY A 54 -1.21 -1.14 -0.13
N VAL A 55 -1.22 0.19 0.02
CA VAL A 55 0.01 1.00 0.01
C VAL A 55 0.91 0.66 1.21
N ALA A 56 0.32 0.43 2.38
CA ALA A 56 1.04 0.06 3.58
C ALA A 56 1.67 -1.34 3.50
N GLY A 57 0.98 -2.30 2.87
CA GLY A 57 1.56 -3.62 2.59
C GLY A 57 2.76 -3.53 1.64
N LEU A 58 2.66 -2.72 0.58
CA LEU A 58 3.76 -2.50 -0.36
C LEU A 58 4.95 -1.80 0.32
N SER A 59 4.71 -0.79 1.15
CA SER A 59 5.78 -0.09 1.86
C SER A 59 6.49 -0.99 2.87
N ALA A 60 5.74 -1.84 3.59
CA ALA A 60 6.31 -2.85 4.48
C ALA A 60 7.23 -3.80 3.71
N PHE A 61 6.81 -4.28 2.53
CA PHE A 61 7.63 -5.13 1.68
C PHE A 61 8.95 -4.44 1.27
N VAL A 62 8.90 -3.18 0.83
CA VAL A 62 10.10 -2.42 0.46
C VAL A 62 11.07 -2.28 1.64
N ILE A 63 10.56 -1.95 2.84
CA ILE A 63 11.39 -1.81 4.03
C ILE A 63 12.00 -3.15 4.45
N LEU A 64 11.27 -4.27 4.31
CA LEU A 64 11.81 -5.60 4.59
C LEU A 64 12.94 -5.98 3.64
N VAL A 65 12.79 -5.71 2.33
CA VAL A 65 13.84 -5.96 1.34
C VAL A 65 15.07 -5.10 1.61
N TRP A 66 14.87 -3.80 1.87
CA TRP A 66 15.97 -2.88 2.18
C TRP A 66 16.66 -3.24 3.49
N GLY A 67 15.89 -3.51 4.55
CA GLY A 67 16.40 -3.90 5.86
C GLY A 67 17.15 -5.23 5.81
N GLY A 68 16.66 -6.20 5.04
CA GLY A 68 17.33 -7.48 4.80
C GLY A 68 18.66 -7.29 4.06
N PHE A 69 18.68 -6.46 3.01
CA PHE A 69 19.92 -6.15 2.30
C PHE A 69 20.93 -5.42 3.19
N GLN A 70 20.47 -4.46 4.00
CA GLN A 70 21.30 -3.76 4.97
C GLN A 70 21.88 -4.73 6.01
N TYR A 71 21.08 -5.68 6.50
CA TYR A 71 21.54 -6.71 7.44
C TYR A 71 22.65 -7.58 6.85
N LEU A 72 22.47 -8.07 5.61
CA LEU A 72 23.46 -8.91 4.93
C LEU A 72 24.74 -8.15 4.57
N SER A 73 24.62 -6.89 4.15
CA SER A 73 25.76 -6.05 3.76
C SER A 73 26.54 -5.46 4.94
N SER A 74 26.07 -5.63 6.18
CA SER A 74 26.67 -4.96 7.35
C SER A 74 28.03 -5.51 7.79
N ALA A 75 28.52 -6.61 7.20
CA ALA A 75 29.89 -7.14 7.33
C ALA A 75 30.47 -7.18 8.77
N GLY A 76 29.62 -7.35 9.79
CA GLY A 76 30.03 -7.42 11.19
C GLY A 76 30.04 -6.09 11.96
N ASN A 77 29.61 -4.97 11.36
CA ASN A 77 29.40 -3.71 12.10
C ASN A 77 28.15 -3.83 12.99
N PRO A 78 28.28 -3.82 14.33
CA PRO A 78 27.17 -4.01 15.25
C PRO A 78 26.12 -2.90 15.16
N THR A 79 26.53 -1.66 14.86
CA THR A 79 25.61 -0.52 14.69
C THR A 79 24.71 -0.72 13.48
N ALA A 80 25.30 -1.03 12.33
CA ALA A 80 24.54 -1.25 11.08
C ALA A 80 23.60 -2.46 11.17
N ILE A 81 24.01 -3.51 11.90
CA ILE A 81 23.18 -4.67 12.22
C ILE A 81 22.01 -4.28 13.13
N GLY A 82 22.25 -3.43 14.14
CA GLY A 82 21.21 -2.88 15.03
C GLY A 82 20.14 -2.13 14.24
N ASP A 83 20.57 -1.15 13.44
CA ASP A 83 19.67 -0.34 12.61
C ASP A 83 18.86 -1.19 11.63
N ALA A 84 19.48 -2.19 11.01
CA ALA A 84 18.78 -3.10 10.09
C ALA A 84 17.71 -3.92 10.82
N LYS A 85 18.00 -4.44 12.01
CA LYS A 85 17.03 -5.16 12.84
C LYS A 85 15.87 -4.27 13.25
N ASP A 86 16.12 -3.02 13.63
CA ASP A 86 15.08 -2.10 14.05
C ASP A 86 14.15 -1.70 12.90
N LYS A 87 14.70 -1.53 11.69
CA LYS A 87 13.90 -1.35 10.46
C LYS A 87 13.02 -2.56 10.17
N ILE A 88 13.57 -3.77 10.24
CA ILE A 88 12.81 -5.00 10.02
C ILE A 88 11.71 -5.16 11.08
N LYS A 89 12.01 -4.91 12.36
CA LYS A 89 11.01 -4.94 13.44
C LYS A 89 9.89 -3.93 13.20
N SER A 90 10.23 -2.71 12.82
CA SER A 90 9.24 -1.66 12.53
C SER A 90 8.32 -2.05 11.37
N ALA A 91 8.88 -2.62 10.29
CA ALA A 91 8.09 -3.12 9.17
C ALA A 91 7.19 -4.31 9.57
N LEU A 92 7.71 -5.24 10.36
CA LEU A 92 6.94 -6.38 10.88
C LEU A 92 5.82 -5.94 11.82
N LEU A 93 6.06 -4.96 12.70
CA LEU A 93 5.03 -4.41 13.57
C LEU A 93 3.94 -3.69 12.78
N GLY A 94 4.32 -2.90 11.77
CA GLY A 94 3.36 -2.27 10.87
C GLY A 94 2.48 -3.29 10.14
N LEU A 95 3.11 -4.34 9.59
CA LEU A 95 2.39 -5.44 8.94
C LEU A 95 1.49 -6.19 9.94
N LEU A 96 1.97 -6.44 11.15
CA LEU A 96 1.20 -7.10 12.21
C LEU A 96 -0.07 -6.31 12.54
N ILE A 97 0.03 -4.98 12.67
CA ILE A 97 -1.11 -4.10 12.94
C ILE A 97 -2.15 -4.17 11.81
N ILE A 98 -1.70 -4.20 10.55
CA ILE A 98 -2.60 -4.31 9.40
C ILE A 98 -3.32 -5.67 9.40
N LEU A 99 -2.57 -6.75 9.62
CA LEU A 99 -3.13 -8.11 9.68
C LEU A 99 -4.10 -8.27 10.84
N THR A 100 -3.78 -7.72 12.03
CA THR A 100 -4.68 -7.76 13.18
C THR A 100 -5.91 -6.87 12.98
N SER A 101 -5.77 -5.72 12.30
CA SER A 101 -6.92 -4.89 11.92
C SER A 101 -7.90 -5.67 11.05
N TRP A 102 -7.41 -6.39 10.03
CA TRP A 102 -8.26 -7.25 9.20
C TRP A 102 -8.86 -8.41 10.01
N LEU A 103 -8.07 -9.05 10.86
CA LEU A 103 -8.52 -10.16 11.71
C LEU A 103 -9.64 -9.74 12.68
N ILE A 104 -9.52 -8.56 13.31
CA ILE A 104 -10.53 -8.02 14.21
C ILE A 104 -11.84 -7.78 13.45
N LEU A 105 -11.78 -7.20 12.24
CA LEU A 105 -12.96 -6.98 11.41
C LEU A 105 -13.63 -8.31 11.06
N GLN A 106 -12.85 -9.32 10.65
CA GLN A 106 -13.36 -10.65 10.31
C GLN A 106 -13.98 -11.39 11.51
N VAL A 107 -13.41 -11.25 12.71
CA VAL A 107 -13.89 -11.90 13.93
C VAL A 107 -15.17 -11.25 14.46
N ILE A 108 -15.29 -9.92 14.36
CA ILE A 108 -16.49 -9.21 14.81
C ILE A 108 -17.63 -9.42 13.84
N ASN A 109 -17.40 -9.21 12.54
CA ASN A 109 -18.40 -9.46 11.51
C ASN A 109 -17.76 -9.57 10.11
N PRO A 110 -17.80 -10.75 9.46
CA PRO A 110 -17.29 -10.93 8.09
C PRO A 110 -18.05 -10.12 7.03
N ASP A 111 -19.24 -9.60 7.34
CA ASP A 111 -19.97 -8.68 6.48
C ASP A 111 -19.41 -7.24 6.53
N LEU A 112 -18.43 -6.94 7.39
CA LEU A 112 -17.68 -5.67 7.36
C LEU A 112 -16.45 -5.74 6.46
N THR A 113 -15.92 -6.94 6.22
CA THR A 113 -14.92 -7.21 5.18
C THR A 113 -15.57 -7.45 3.83
N THR A 114 -16.81 -7.96 3.81
CA THR A 114 -17.69 -8.00 2.63
C THR A 114 -18.90 -7.08 2.88
N LEU A 115 -18.79 -5.76 2.68
CA LEU A 115 -19.92 -4.84 2.89
C LEU A 115 -21.02 -5.15 1.86
N ASN A 116 -21.87 -6.13 2.16
CA ASN A 116 -23.15 -6.35 1.54
C ASN A 116 -24.08 -5.26 2.05
N LEU A 117 -23.98 -4.09 1.41
CA LEU A 117 -24.86 -2.96 1.68
C LEU A 117 -26.27 -3.36 1.23
N PRO A 118 -27.28 -3.37 2.12
CA PRO A 118 -28.65 -3.58 1.70
C PRO A 118 -29.01 -2.52 0.66
N GLN A 119 -29.45 -2.98 -0.51
CA GLN A 119 -29.98 -2.12 -1.55
C GLN A 119 -31.24 -1.45 -0.97
N LEU A 120 -31.13 -0.20 -0.55
CA LEU A 120 -32.29 0.63 -0.23
C LEU A 120 -32.98 0.91 -1.56
N HIS A 121 -34.13 0.27 -1.79
CA HIS A 121 -35.07 0.65 -2.85
C HIS A 121 -35.59 2.08 -2.63
#